data_AF-A0A414HW09-F1
#
_entry.id   AF-A0A414HW09-F1
#
_cell.length_a   1.000
_cell.length_b   1.000
_cell.length_c   1.000
_cell.angle_alpha   90.00
_cell.angle_beta   90.00
_cell.angle_gamma   90.00
#
_symmetry.space_group_name_H-M   'P 1'
#
loop_
_entity.id
_entity.type
_entity.pdbx_description
1 polymer ?
#
loop_
_entity_poly.entity_id
_entity_poly.type
_entity_poly.pdbx_seq_one_letter_code
_entity_poly.pdbx_strand_id
1 'polypeptide(L)'
;MWLSYHVPCFYQNRGSICACFNKDFKAELLKGLEKEGVTYIKLETVKVKRGDDFVDEEILSFYTDDKNTHEKLQTFLDIFDDAVNKYESDLKQDCYFFEFDGCMLYVHCSGKITRKRSRISPVIRKLEEVWREHPDLRLGQLLIDCAGGKDLFNLEDDELMEVLERFGDNDDFGQIL
;
A
#
# COMPACT_ATOMS: atom_id res chain seq x y z
N MET A 1 -5.35 13.94 15.23
CA MET A 1 -4.64 13.67 13.97
C MET A 1 -5.57 14.03 12.82
N TRP A 2 -5.15 14.95 11.95
CA TRP A 2 -5.95 15.43 10.83
C TRP A 2 -5.41 14.88 9.52
N LEU A 3 -6.28 14.25 8.71
CA LEU A 3 -5.93 13.70 7.41
C LEU A 3 -6.88 14.20 6.33
N SER A 4 -6.36 14.39 5.13
CA SER A 4 -7.14 14.74 3.95
C SER A 4 -6.74 13.90 2.76
N TYR A 5 -7.71 13.31 2.07
CA TYR A 5 -7.54 12.49 0.87
C TYR A 5 -8.01 13.24 -0.37
N HIS A 6 -7.21 13.21 -1.43
CA HIS A 6 -7.68 13.58 -2.75
C HIS A 6 -8.63 12.51 -3.29
N VAL A 7 -9.84 12.92 -3.66
CA VAL A 7 -10.82 12.09 -4.34
C VAL A 7 -10.90 12.57 -5.79
N PRO A 8 -10.34 11.80 -6.75
CA PRO A 8 -10.26 12.24 -8.13
C PRO A 8 -11.63 12.31 -8.79
N CYS A 9 -11.96 13.47 -9.37
CA CYS A 9 -13.19 13.70 -10.11
C CYS A 9 -12.96 13.82 -11.62
N PHE A 10 -11.76 14.25 -12.03
CA PHE A 10 -11.44 14.47 -13.44
C PHE A 10 -10.04 13.97 -13.80
N TYR A 11 -9.85 13.46 -15.01
CA TYR A 11 -8.55 13.09 -15.57
C TYR A 11 -8.33 13.71 -16.94
N GLN A 12 -7.08 13.79 -17.37
CA GLN A 12 -6.71 14.30 -18.69
C GLN A 12 -6.53 13.13 -19.66
N ASN A 13 -7.16 13.22 -20.83
CA ASN A 13 -7.04 12.23 -21.89
C ASN A 13 -6.88 12.92 -23.24
N ARG A 14 -5.71 12.78 -23.87
CA ARG A 14 -5.39 13.35 -25.19
C ARG A 14 -5.75 14.84 -25.32
N GLY A 15 -5.46 15.62 -24.27
CA GLY A 15 -5.73 17.06 -24.24
C GLY A 15 -7.17 17.46 -23.87
N SER A 16 -8.05 16.50 -23.58
CA SER A 16 -9.40 16.75 -23.05
C SER A 16 -9.50 16.41 -21.57
N ILE A 17 -10.37 17.12 -20.86
CA ILE A 17 -10.74 16.81 -19.47
C ILE A 17 -11.94 15.86 -19.49
N CYS A 18 -11.84 14.76 -18.76
CA CYS A 18 -12.87 13.72 -18.67
C CYS A 18 -13.23 13.46 -17.20
N ALA A 19 -14.49 13.16 -16.91
CA ALA A 19 -14.91 12.78 -15.56
C ALA A 19 -14.45 11.36 -15.21
N CYS A 20 -14.02 11.15 -13.97
CA CYS A 20 -13.67 9.86 -13.39
C CYS A 20 -14.92 9.09 -12.94
N PHE A 21 -14.87 7.76 -13.02
CA PHE A 21 -15.87 6.90 -12.38
C PHE A 21 -15.45 6.62 -10.93
N ASN A 22 -15.71 7.56 -10.03
CA ASN A 22 -15.20 7.50 -8.66
C ASN A 22 -16.24 7.09 -7.58
N LYS A 23 -17.47 6.78 -8.00
CA LYS A 23 -18.58 6.53 -7.07
C LYS A 23 -18.28 5.38 -6.10
N ASP A 24 -17.83 4.26 -6.62
CA ASP A 24 -17.55 3.07 -5.81
C ASP A 24 -16.26 3.23 -5.01
N PHE A 25 -15.24 3.85 -5.59
CA PHE A 25 -14.01 4.28 -4.88
C PHE A 25 -14.34 5.08 -3.63
N LYS A 26 -15.16 6.14 -3.77
CA LYS A 26 -15.56 7.01 -2.67
C LYS A 26 -16.37 6.26 -1.61
N ALA A 27 -17.30 5.40 -2.03
CA ALA A 27 -18.10 4.61 -1.11
C ALA A 27 -17.25 3.62 -0.28
N GLU A 28 -16.27 2.97 -0.89
CA GLU A 28 -15.37 2.04 -0.21
C GLU A 28 -14.40 2.76 0.73
N LEU A 29 -13.90 3.92 0.31
CA LEU A 29 -13.05 4.79 1.14
C LEU A 29 -13.79 5.21 2.41
N LEU A 30 -15.02 5.72 2.27
CA LEU A 30 -15.86 6.12 3.40
C LEU A 30 -16.14 4.92 4.33
N LYS A 31 -16.53 3.78 3.77
CA LYS A 31 -16.81 2.56 4.53
C LYS A 31 -15.58 2.05 5.31
N GLY A 32 -14.39 2.15 4.72
CA GLY A 32 -13.13 1.80 5.37
C GLY A 32 -12.84 2.69 6.58
N LEU A 33 -13.01 4.01 6.41
CA LEU A 33 -12.82 4.99 7.50
C LEU A 33 -13.83 4.81 8.63
N GLU A 34 -15.10 4.60 8.30
CA GLU A 34 -16.17 4.34 9.29
C GLU A 34 -15.88 3.09 10.12
N LYS A 35 -15.38 2.01 9.49
CA LYS A 35 -15.00 0.77 10.18
C LYS A 35 -13.87 1.00 11.21
N GLU A 36 -12.98 1.95 10.94
CA GLU A 36 -11.89 2.32 11.83
C GLU A 36 -12.28 3.33 12.92
N GLY A 37 -13.56 3.68 13.01
CA GLY A 37 -14.12 4.55 14.05
C GLY A 37 -14.07 6.04 13.71
N VAL A 38 -13.81 6.41 12.45
CA VAL A 38 -13.88 7.81 12.02
C VAL A 38 -15.35 8.23 11.97
N THR A 39 -15.73 9.16 12.85
CA THR A 39 -17.12 9.64 12.98
C THR A 39 -17.36 10.99 12.34
N TYR A 40 -16.30 11.77 12.11
CA TYR A 40 -16.38 13.07 11.46
C TYR A 40 -15.57 13.08 10.17
N ILE A 41 -16.29 13.19 9.06
CA ILE A 41 -15.74 13.30 7.71
C ILE A 41 -16.34 14.56 7.07
N LYS A 42 -15.48 15.39 6.51
CA LYS A 42 -15.83 16.58 5.76
C LYS A 42 -15.37 16.41 4.33
N LEU A 43 -16.30 16.57 3.39
CA LEU A 43 -15.99 16.55 1.97
C LEU A 43 -16.09 17.97 1.42
N GLU A 44 -15.04 18.43 0.75
CA GLU A 44 -14.96 19.77 0.17
C GLU A 44 -14.63 19.69 -1.31
N THR A 45 -15.28 20.53 -2.10
CA THR A 45 -14.93 20.72 -3.50
C THR A 45 -13.87 21.82 -3.61
N VAL A 46 -12.77 21.52 -4.29
CA VAL A 46 -11.67 22.44 -4.51
C VAL A 46 -11.43 22.64 -6.00
N LYS A 47 -11.11 23.87 -6.40
CA LYS A 47 -10.72 24.16 -7.79
C LYS A 47 -9.25 23.86 -7.98
N VAL A 48 -8.95 22.94 -8.88
CA VAL A 48 -7.58 22.56 -9.23
C VAL A 48 -7.30 22.97 -10.67
N LYS A 49 -6.17 23.64 -10.87
CA LYS A 49 -5.69 23.97 -12.23
C LYS A 49 -5.19 22.69 -12.89
N ARG A 50 -5.75 22.32 -14.05
CA ARG A 50 -5.27 21.23 -14.90
C ARG A 50 -5.02 21.75 -16.31
N GLY A 51 -3.74 21.83 -16.68
CA GLY A 51 -3.33 22.48 -17.93
C GLY A 51 -3.74 23.95 -17.92
N ASP A 52 -4.49 24.37 -18.95
CA ASP A 52 -5.01 25.74 -19.08
C ASP A 52 -6.41 25.94 -18.46
N ASP A 53 -7.03 24.87 -17.97
CA ASP A 53 -8.38 24.87 -17.40
C ASP A 53 -8.38 24.68 -15.88
N PHE A 54 -9.54 24.89 -15.26
CA PHE A 54 -9.81 24.57 -13.85
C PHE A 54 -10.90 23.50 -13.75
N VAL A 55 -10.65 22.52 -12.88
CA VAL A 55 -11.60 21.44 -12.59
C VAL A 55 -11.97 21.44 -11.12
N ASP A 56 -13.16 20.92 -10.81
CA ASP A 56 -13.63 20.74 -9.46
C ASP A 56 -13.21 19.33 -8.98
N GLU A 57 -12.22 19.25 -8.09
CA GLU A 57 -11.81 18.01 -7.42
C GLU A 57 -12.44 17.95 -6.03
N GLU A 58 -12.46 16.77 -5.42
CA GLU A 58 -12.95 16.59 -4.05
C GLU A 58 -11.79 16.30 -3.08
N ILE A 59 -11.86 16.89 -1.89
CA ILE A 59 -10.98 16.60 -0.76
C ILE A 59 -11.83 16.04 0.38
N LEU A 60 -11.49 14.83 0.82
CA LEU A 60 -12.11 14.18 1.98
C LEU A 60 -11.20 14.38 3.18
N SER A 61 -11.59 15.24 4.11
CA SER A 61 -10.86 15.51 5.36
C SER A 61 -11.53 14.86 6.56
N PHE A 62 -10.76 14.30 7.48
CA PHE A 62 -11.27 13.69 8.69
C PHE A 62 -10.31 13.86 9.86
N TYR A 63 -10.87 13.75 11.06
CA TYR A 63 -10.13 13.86 12.31
C TYR A 63 -10.31 12.60 13.15
N THR A 64 -9.22 12.17 13.80
CA THR A 64 -9.24 11.14 14.83
C THR A 64 -8.48 11.61 16.07
N ASP A 65 -9.02 11.30 17.25
CA ASP A 65 -8.42 11.55 18.57
C ASP A 65 -7.70 10.32 19.14
N ASP A 66 -7.43 9.30 18.31
CA ASP A 66 -6.77 8.08 18.74
C ASP A 66 -5.36 8.35 19.28
N LYS A 67 -5.06 7.73 20.43
CA LYS A 67 -3.79 7.88 21.14
C LYS A 67 -2.66 7.06 20.50
N ASN A 68 -2.97 6.06 19.68
CA ASN A 68 -2.00 5.25 18.94
C ASN A 68 -1.85 5.77 17.50
N THR A 69 -1.30 6.98 17.40
CA THR A 69 -1.22 7.76 16.16
C THR A 69 -0.50 7.02 15.03
N HIS A 70 0.57 6.27 15.32
CA HIS A 70 1.37 5.59 14.28
C HIS A 70 0.64 4.39 13.65
N GLU A 71 0.10 3.49 14.46
CA GLU A 71 -0.63 2.32 13.94
C GLU A 71 -1.90 2.75 13.19
N LYS A 72 -2.63 3.73 13.75
CA LYS A 72 -3.82 4.25 13.09
C LYS A 72 -3.51 5.01 11.81
N LEU A 73 -2.46 5.84 11.80
CA LEU A 73 -2.02 6.49 10.58
C LEU A 73 -1.77 5.44 9.49
N GLN A 74 -0.99 4.40 9.78
CA GLN A 74 -0.71 3.35 8.80
C GLN A 74 -1.99 2.68 8.28
N THR A 75 -2.93 2.31 9.17
CA THR A 75 -4.22 1.74 8.76
C THR A 75 -5.00 2.68 7.83
N PHE A 76 -5.01 3.98 8.11
CA PHE A 76 -5.68 4.96 7.25
C PHE A 76 -5.01 5.07 5.88
N LEU A 77 -3.67 5.06 5.83
CA LEU A 77 -2.93 5.05 4.58
C LEU A 77 -3.23 3.80 3.76
N ASP A 78 -3.30 2.63 4.41
CA ASP A 78 -3.59 1.36 3.76
C ASP A 78 -5.02 1.34 3.17
N ILE A 79 -6.01 1.92 3.87
CA ILE A 79 -7.38 2.07 3.35
C ILE A 79 -7.39 2.88 2.05
N PHE A 80 -6.64 3.97 1.99
CA PHE A 80 -6.58 4.80 0.79
C PHE A 80 -5.83 4.09 -0.35
N ASP A 81 -4.68 3.48 -0.05
CA ASP A 81 -3.87 2.75 -1.03
C ASP A 81 -4.64 1.55 -1.62
N ASP A 82 -5.34 0.77 -0.79
CA ASP A 82 -6.16 -0.35 -1.25
C ASP A 82 -7.29 0.11 -2.19
N ALA A 83 -7.94 1.23 -1.87
CA ALA A 83 -8.98 1.81 -2.71
C ALA A 83 -8.41 2.31 -4.04
N VAL A 84 -7.28 3.01 -4.03
CA VAL A 84 -6.61 3.48 -5.25
C VAL A 84 -6.19 2.30 -6.12
N ASN A 85 -5.52 1.30 -5.55
CA ASN A 85 -5.06 0.11 -6.29
C ASN A 85 -6.23 -0.66 -6.92
N LYS A 86 -7.39 -0.69 -6.27
CA LYS A 86 -8.59 -1.37 -6.78
C LYS A 86 -9.26 -0.63 -7.93
N TYR A 87 -9.30 0.71 -7.87
CA TYR A 87 -10.03 1.55 -8.82
C TYR A 87 -9.13 2.34 -9.77
N GLU A 88 -7.82 2.07 -9.79
CA GLU A 88 -6.83 2.80 -10.59
C GLU A 88 -7.24 2.91 -12.07
N SER A 89 -7.75 1.82 -12.66
CA SER A 89 -8.21 1.78 -14.04
C SER A 89 -9.39 2.70 -14.34
N ASP A 90 -10.24 2.96 -13.33
CA ASP A 90 -11.44 3.78 -13.43
C ASP A 90 -11.16 5.25 -13.09
N LEU A 91 -10.21 5.49 -12.17
CA LEU A 91 -9.80 6.82 -11.74
C LEU A 91 -8.86 7.50 -12.74
N LYS A 92 -8.02 6.73 -13.45
CA LYS A 92 -7.16 7.20 -14.54
C LYS A 92 -6.31 8.43 -14.19
N GLN A 93 -5.85 8.51 -12.95
CA GLN A 93 -4.94 9.58 -12.52
C GLN A 93 -3.49 9.14 -12.61
N ASP A 94 -2.63 10.09 -12.98
CA ASP A 94 -1.18 9.90 -12.94
C ASP A 94 -0.62 9.95 -11.51
N CYS A 95 -1.32 10.65 -10.62
CA CYS A 95 -0.90 10.84 -9.24
C CYS A 95 -2.10 10.93 -8.29
N TYR A 96 -1.87 10.45 -7.07
CA TYR A 96 -2.79 10.61 -5.94
C TYR A 96 -2.01 11.28 -4.79
N PHE A 97 -2.73 11.92 -3.87
CA PHE A 97 -2.08 12.52 -2.71
C PHE A 97 -2.99 12.54 -1.51
N PHE A 98 -2.36 12.58 -0.35
CA PHE A 98 -3.03 12.89 0.88
C PHE A 98 -2.24 13.94 1.66
N GLU A 99 -2.90 14.57 2.62
CA GLU A 99 -2.29 15.53 3.54
C GLU A 99 -2.43 14.99 4.96
N PHE A 100 -1.38 15.16 5.76
CA PHE A 100 -1.35 14.83 7.17
C PHE A 100 -0.85 16.03 7.95
N ASP A 101 -1.67 16.57 8.86
CA ASP A 101 -1.34 17.73 9.68
C ASP A 101 -0.67 18.89 8.89
N GLY A 102 -1.23 19.25 7.73
CA GLY A 102 -0.68 20.33 6.87
C GLY A 102 0.51 19.93 6.00
N CYS A 103 0.98 18.70 6.11
CA CYS A 103 2.09 18.17 5.32
C CYS A 103 1.55 17.26 4.21
N MET A 104 1.81 17.65 2.96
CA MET A 104 1.52 16.81 1.81
C MET A 104 2.34 15.53 1.86
N LEU A 105 1.66 14.40 2.01
CA LEU A 105 2.23 13.07 1.93
C LEU A 105 1.79 12.46 0.60
N TYR A 106 2.76 12.33 -0.29
CA TYR A 106 2.54 11.85 -1.64
C TYR A 106 2.25 10.34 -1.64
N VAL A 107 1.16 9.91 -2.29
CA VAL A 107 0.88 8.49 -2.50
C VAL A 107 0.66 8.22 -3.96
N HIS A 108 1.51 7.36 -4.49
CA HIS A 108 1.29 6.64 -5.73
C HIS A 108 1.49 7.48 -7.02
N CYS A 109 2.66 7.29 -7.65
CA CYS A 109 2.86 7.50 -9.09
C CYS A 109 2.36 6.24 -9.80
N SER A 110 1.34 6.34 -10.65
CA SER A 110 0.92 5.24 -11.52
C SER A 110 2.02 4.97 -12.56
N GLY A 111 2.96 4.09 -12.23
CA GLY A 111 4.08 3.74 -13.11
C GLY A 111 4.73 2.41 -12.80
N LYS A 112 4.47 1.83 -11.62
CA LYS A 112 4.86 0.47 -11.26
C LYS A 112 3.75 -0.07 -10.37
N ILE A 113 3.16 -1.20 -10.72
CA ILE A 113 2.27 -1.95 -9.84
C ILE A 113 3.00 -2.12 -8.50
N THR A 114 2.59 -1.37 -7.48
CA THR A 114 3.15 -1.51 -6.14
C THR A 114 2.71 -2.87 -5.62
N ARG A 115 3.67 -3.75 -5.31
CA ARG A 115 3.35 -5.08 -4.76
C ARG A 115 2.57 -4.91 -3.46
N LYS A 116 1.45 -5.62 -3.31
CA LYS A 116 0.53 -5.50 -2.15
C LYS A 116 1.27 -5.59 -0.82
N ARG A 117 1.11 -4.61 0.07
CA ARG A 117 1.79 -4.60 1.39
C ARG A 117 1.40 -5.78 2.28
N SER A 118 0.18 -6.28 2.13
CA SER A 118 -0.33 -7.45 2.87
C SER A 118 0.50 -8.72 2.70
N ARG A 119 1.36 -8.80 1.68
CA ARG A 119 2.32 -9.90 1.49
C ARG A 119 3.47 -9.91 2.52
N ILE A 120 3.81 -8.74 3.09
CA ILE A 120 5.01 -8.58 3.91
C ILE A 120 4.85 -9.29 5.26
N SER A 121 3.72 -9.09 5.94
CA SER A 121 3.52 -9.62 7.30
C SER A 121 3.58 -11.16 7.37
N PRO A 122 2.95 -11.93 6.45
CA PRO A 122 3.12 -13.38 6.40
C PRO A 122 4.57 -13.82 6.22
N VAL A 123 5.30 -13.20 5.28
CA VAL A 123 6.70 -13.54 4.98
C VAL A 123 7.60 -13.28 6.19
N ILE A 124 7.49 -12.10 6.82
CA ILE A 124 8.30 -11.76 7.99
C ILE A 124 8.02 -12.69 9.17
N ARG A 125 6.75 -13.05 9.41
CA ARG A 125 6.40 -13.99 10.50
C ARG A 125 7.03 -15.35 10.30
N LYS A 126 6.95 -15.92 9.09
CA LYS A 126 7.53 -17.24 8.83
C LYS A 126 9.07 -17.19 8.85
N LEU A 127 9.66 -16.12 8.33
CA LEU A 127 11.10 -15.89 8.38
C LEU A 127 11.60 -15.77 9.84
N GLU A 128 10.87 -15.06 10.70
CA GLU A 128 11.18 -14.97 12.13
C GLU A 128 11.09 -16.34 12.81
N GLU A 129 10.04 -17.11 12.53
CA GLU A 129 9.83 -18.46 13.07
C GLU A 129 11.03 -19.37 12.76
N VAL A 130 11.38 -19.51 11.48
CA VAL A 130 12.51 -20.35 11.04
C VAL A 130 13.84 -19.84 11.59
N TRP A 131 14.05 -18.52 11.64
CA TRP A 131 15.32 -17.97 12.13
C TRP A 131 15.50 -18.20 13.64
N ARG A 132 14.42 -18.24 14.41
CA ARG A 132 14.47 -18.62 15.84
C ARG A 132 14.80 -20.10 16.04
N GLU A 133 14.37 -20.97 15.13
CA GLU A 133 14.69 -22.41 15.14
C GLU A 133 16.16 -22.67 14.75
N HIS A 134 16.74 -21.80 13.92
CA HIS A 134 18.14 -21.89 13.44
C HIS A 134 18.96 -20.64 13.82
N PRO A 135 19.22 -20.39 15.12
CA PRO A 135 19.83 -19.15 15.59
C PRO A 135 21.30 -18.97 15.16
N ASP A 136 21.97 -20.04 14.75
CA ASP A 136 23.36 -20.01 14.29
C ASP A 136 23.51 -19.39 12.90
N LEU A 137 22.44 -19.41 12.09
CA LEU A 137 22.43 -18.76 10.79
C LEU A 137 22.26 -17.25 10.96
N ARG A 138 23.03 -16.47 10.21
CA ARG A 138 22.73 -15.04 10.04
C ARG A 138 21.56 -14.90 9.07
N LEU A 139 20.73 -13.88 9.23
CA LEU A 139 19.57 -13.65 8.34
C LEU A 139 19.93 -13.71 6.84
N GLY A 140 21.06 -13.11 6.45
CA GLY A 140 21.52 -13.16 5.06
C GLY A 140 21.91 -14.57 4.59
N GLN A 141 22.47 -15.39 5.47
CA GLN A 141 22.80 -16.79 5.17
C GLN A 141 21.52 -17.60 4.98
N LEU A 142 20.55 -17.46 5.90
CA LEU A 142 19.24 -18.10 5.81
C LEU A 142 18.56 -17.80 4.46
N LEU A 143 18.55 -16.52 4.05
CA LEU A 143 17.97 -16.11 2.77
C LEU A 143 18.71 -16.69 1.55
N ILE A 144 20.04 -16.82 1.61
CA ILE A 144 20.85 -17.45 0.56
C ILE A 144 20.55 -18.95 0.47
N ASP A 145 20.47 -19.62 1.62
CA ASP A 145 20.17 -21.05 1.71
C ASP A 145 18.76 -21.32 1.15
N CYS A 146 17.78 -20.46 1.47
CA CYS A 146 16.44 -20.51 0.88
C CYS A 146 16.43 -20.25 -0.64
N ALA A 147 17.33 -19.40 -1.15
CA ALA A 147 17.40 -19.11 -2.58
C ALA A 147 17.92 -20.29 -3.40
N GLY A 148 18.61 -21.27 -2.79
CA GLY A 148 19.02 -22.51 -3.44
C GLY A 148 19.88 -22.30 -4.69
N GLY A 149 20.72 -21.25 -4.69
CA GLY A 149 21.55 -20.86 -5.83
C GLY A 149 20.87 -19.99 -6.89
N LYS A 150 19.58 -19.65 -6.73
CA LYS A 150 18.94 -18.56 -7.49
C LYS A 150 19.49 -17.21 -7.03
N ASP A 151 19.46 -16.24 -7.94
CA ASP A 151 19.68 -14.84 -7.58
C ASP A 151 18.54 -14.37 -6.67
N LEU A 152 18.90 -13.83 -5.50
CA LEU A 152 17.96 -13.32 -4.51
C LEU A 152 17.03 -12.24 -5.09
N PHE A 153 17.51 -11.46 -6.06
CA PHE A 153 16.69 -10.43 -6.72
C PHE A 153 15.54 -11.00 -7.56
N ASN A 154 15.61 -12.28 -7.93
CA ASN A 154 14.60 -12.98 -8.73
C ASN A 154 13.76 -13.97 -7.91
N LEU A 155 13.96 -14.03 -6.59
CA LEU A 155 13.17 -14.89 -5.71
C LEU A 155 11.84 -14.19 -5.39
N GLU A 156 10.73 -14.78 -5.83
CA GLU A 156 9.38 -14.26 -5.54
C GLU A 156 8.92 -14.71 -4.14
N ASP A 157 8.00 -13.94 -3.54
CA ASP A 157 7.54 -14.17 -2.15
C ASP A 157 6.94 -15.58 -1.94
N ASP A 158 6.16 -16.08 -2.90
CA ASP A 158 5.51 -17.40 -2.81
C ASP A 158 6.56 -18.54 -2.86
N GLU A 159 7.62 -18.37 -3.66
CA GLU A 159 8.73 -19.33 -3.72
C GLU A 159 9.52 -19.33 -2.40
N LEU A 160 9.80 -18.14 -1.85
CA LEU A 160 10.45 -18.02 -0.54
C LEU A 160 9.61 -18.68 0.56
N MET A 161 8.29 -18.47 0.55
CA MET A 161 7.37 -19.08 1.51
C MET A 161 7.37 -20.61 1.43
N GLU A 162 7.29 -21.19 0.22
CA GLU A 162 7.34 -22.65 0.05
C GLU A 162 8.64 -23.26 0.58
N VAL A 163 9.77 -22.58 0.38
CA VAL A 163 11.07 -23.05 0.89
C VAL A 163 11.17 -22.89 2.41
N LEU A 164 10.70 -21.78 2.98
CA LEU A 164 10.65 -21.57 4.43
C LEU A 164 9.75 -22.58 5.14
N GLU A 165 8.67 -23.04 4.50
CA GLU A 165 7.79 -24.08 5.05
C GLU A 165 8.45 -25.45 5.13
N ARG A 166 9.42 -25.73 4.27
CA ARG A 166 10.17 -27.01 4.22
C ARG A 166 11.59 -26.90 4.80
N PHE A 167 11.91 -25.76 5.40
CA PHE A 167 13.25 -25.50 5.90
C PHE A 167 13.51 -26.41 7.10
N GLY A 168 14.53 -27.27 6.99
CA GLY A 168 14.86 -28.27 8.01
C GLY A 168 14.26 -29.68 7.79
N ASP A 169 13.34 -29.86 6.83
CA ASP A 169 12.81 -31.19 6.48
C ASP A 169 13.75 -32.01 5.58
N ASN A 170 14.80 -31.38 5.04
CA ASN A 170 15.81 -32.02 4.22
C ASN A 170 17.15 -32.12 4.98
N ASP A 171 17.50 -33.34 5.39
CA ASP A 171 18.82 -33.78 5.86
C ASP A 171 19.94 -33.67 4.78
N ASP A 172 19.79 -32.84 3.75
CA ASP A 172 20.66 -32.83 2.56
C ASP A 172 21.28 -31.46 2.21
N PHE A 173 21.29 -30.50 3.14
CA PHE A 173 22.14 -29.30 3.01
C PHE A 173 23.61 -29.56 3.39
N GLY A 174 23.96 -30.82 3.65
CA GLY A 174 25.30 -31.30 3.98
C GLY A 174 26.21 -31.53 2.77
N GLN A 175 26.14 -30.75 1.70
CA GLN A 175 27.20 -30.67 0.70
C GLN A 175 27.23 -29.26 0.10
N ILE A 176 28.07 -28.40 0.67
CA ILE A 176 28.93 -27.37 0.04
C ILE A 176 29.43 -26.50 1.21
N LEU A 177 30.40 -27.05 1.94
CA LEU A 177 31.40 -26.29 2.70
C LEU A 177 32.77 -26.73 2.19
#